data_AF-A0AAW3IQM4-F1
#
_entry.id   AF-A0AAW3IQM4-F1
#
_cell.length_a   1.000
_cell.length_b   1.000
_cell.length_c   1.000
_cell.angle_alpha   90.00
_cell.angle_beta   90.00
_cell.angle_gamma   90.00
#
_symmetry.space_group_name_H-M   'P 1'
#
loop_
_entity.id
_entity.type
_entity.pdbx_description
1 polymer ?
#
loop_
_entity_poly.entity_id
_entity_poly.type
_entity_poly.pdbx_seq_one_letter_code
_entity_poly.pdbx_strand_id
1 'polypeptide(L)'
;MAIKIIGDGWNVPSIESTQVLADFVYEIFSDFIGYELESDIIVGNDLEQVYPLAHYEKKGGNWQITLSCASGTHWAQFAYQLAHEVCHLYCNHAQCRGHKHKWLEESFCECASIAVLDKLGVAWATSKMSKFNPDYGQSVLDYITDVKGSVIQKIDNHEDFIQWLLANI
;
A
#
# COMPACT_ATOMS: atom_id res chain seq x y z
N MET A 1 2.55 -17.33 -2.49
CA MET A 1 2.42 -16.63 -3.80
C MET A 1 3.44 -15.52 -3.85
N ALA A 2 3.62 -14.86 -5.01
CA ALA A 2 4.61 -13.81 -5.17
C ALA A 2 3.99 -12.45 -5.49
N ILE A 3 4.51 -11.41 -4.83
CA ILE A 3 4.35 -10.03 -5.26
C ILE A 3 5.53 -9.66 -6.16
N LYS A 4 5.28 -9.04 -7.31
CA LYS A 4 6.32 -8.73 -8.31
C LYS A 4 6.25 -7.27 -8.74
N ILE A 5 7.33 -6.55 -8.51
CA ILE A 5 7.54 -5.18 -8.97
C ILE A 5 8.00 -5.20 -10.42
N ILE A 6 7.33 -4.43 -11.28
CA ILE A 6 7.63 -4.35 -12.71
C ILE A 6 7.64 -2.90 -13.21
N GLY A 7 8.18 -2.71 -14.41
CA GLY A 7 8.15 -1.44 -15.15
C GLY A 7 9.25 -0.47 -14.74
N ASP A 8 9.35 0.62 -15.50
CA ASP A 8 10.43 1.61 -15.39
C ASP A 8 10.01 2.89 -14.64
N GLY A 9 8.75 2.99 -14.21
CA GLY A 9 8.16 4.18 -13.58
C GLY A 9 8.69 4.51 -12.18
N TRP A 10 9.65 3.75 -11.64
CA TRP A 10 10.10 3.86 -10.26
C TRP A 10 11.18 4.93 -10.03
N ASN A 11 11.71 5.58 -11.07
CA ASN A 11 12.75 6.63 -10.94
C ASN A 11 13.97 6.21 -10.10
N VAL A 12 14.35 4.94 -10.16
CA VAL A 12 15.50 4.36 -9.44
C VAL A 12 16.38 3.60 -10.42
N PRO A 13 17.71 3.54 -10.17
CA PRO A 13 18.61 2.75 -11.00
C PRO A 13 18.40 1.24 -10.85
N SER A 14 17.75 0.80 -9.76
CA SER A 14 17.41 -0.60 -9.50
C SER A 14 16.17 -0.68 -8.62
N ILE A 15 15.24 -1.57 -9.00
CA ILE A 15 14.02 -1.89 -8.23
C ILE A 15 14.26 -2.89 -7.09
N GLU A 16 15.50 -3.33 -6.86
CA GLU A 16 15.79 -4.38 -5.87
C GLU A 16 15.27 -4.03 -4.46
N SER A 17 15.52 -2.80 -3.99
CA SER A 17 15.01 -2.37 -2.68
C SER A 17 13.50 -2.29 -2.64
N THR A 18 12.88 -1.87 -3.74
CA THR A 18 11.43 -1.80 -3.90
C THR A 18 10.80 -3.19 -3.88
N GLN A 19 11.40 -4.18 -4.55
CA GLN A 19 10.95 -5.57 -4.54
C GLN A 19 11.08 -6.19 -3.14
N VAL A 20 12.22 -6.03 -2.47
CA VAL A 20 12.41 -6.55 -1.10
C VAL A 20 11.41 -5.93 -0.13
N LEU A 21 11.11 -4.63 -0.30
CA LEU A 21 10.09 -3.96 0.50
C LEU A 21 8.69 -4.48 0.19
N ALA A 22 8.35 -4.70 -1.08
CA ALA A 22 7.07 -5.25 -1.49
C ALA A 22 6.83 -6.64 -0.88
N ASP A 23 7.84 -7.51 -0.94
CA ASP A 23 7.79 -8.84 -0.32
C ASP A 23 7.52 -8.73 1.20
N PHE A 24 8.20 -7.80 1.88
CA PHE A 24 8.08 -7.64 3.32
C PHE A 24 6.73 -7.04 3.74
N VAL A 25 6.22 -6.05 3.01
CA VAL A 25 4.87 -5.51 3.21
C VAL A 25 3.82 -6.60 3.05
N TYR A 26 3.95 -7.40 1.99
CA TYR A 26 3.01 -8.46 1.71
C TYR A 26 3.05 -9.58 2.78
N GLU A 27 4.25 -9.98 3.21
CA GLU A 27 4.46 -10.95 4.31
C GLU A 27 3.73 -10.52 5.58
N ILE A 28 3.94 -9.27 6.02
CA ILE A 28 3.25 -8.70 7.20
C ILE A 28 1.74 -8.75 7.01
N PHE A 29 1.25 -8.36 5.82
CA PHE A 29 -0.19 -8.33 5.55
C PHE A 29 -0.80 -9.74 5.61
N SER A 30 -0.20 -10.72 4.92
CA SER A 30 -0.69 -12.10 4.94
C SER A 30 -0.65 -12.71 6.34
N ASP A 31 0.31 -12.33 7.18
CA ASP A 31 0.39 -12.77 8.57
C ASP A 31 -0.76 -12.19 9.41
N PHE A 32 -1.13 -10.92 9.22
CA PHE A 32 -2.29 -10.33 9.89
C PHE A 32 -3.60 -11.02 9.52
N ILE A 33 -3.74 -11.41 8.26
CA ILE A 33 -4.94 -12.06 7.76
C ILE A 33 -4.96 -13.56 8.07
N GLY A 34 -3.80 -14.19 8.19
CA GLY A 34 -3.63 -15.63 8.45
C GLY A 34 -3.72 -16.51 7.20
N TYR A 35 -3.76 -15.93 6.00
CA TYR A 35 -3.68 -16.66 4.74
C TYR A 35 -3.14 -15.78 3.62
N GLU A 36 -2.69 -16.43 2.55
CA GLU A 36 -2.21 -15.82 1.33
C GLU A 36 -3.28 -15.79 0.23
N LEU A 37 -3.29 -14.76 -0.62
CA LEU A 37 -4.10 -14.74 -1.84
C LEU A 37 -3.73 -15.88 -2.80
N GLU A 38 -4.73 -16.37 -3.53
CA GLU A 38 -4.56 -17.49 -4.48
C GLU A 38 -3.78 -17.13 -5.75
N SER A 39 -3.61 -15.84 -6.04
CA SER A 39 -2.99 -15.37 -7.28
C SER A 39 -1.90 -14.35 -7.00
N ASP A 40 -0.84 -14.40 -7.80
CA ASP A 40 0.26 -13.43 -7.74
C ASP A 40 -0.25 -12.00 -7.94
N ILE A 41 0.50 -11.05 -7.39
CA ILE A 41 0.24 -9.62 -7.49
C ILE A 41 1.35 -8.99 -8.31
N ILE A 42 0.98 -8.33 -9.41
CA ILE A 42 1.89 -7.56 -10.24
C ILE A 42 1.71 -6.08 -9.90
N VAL A 43 2.79 -5.44 -9.50
CA VAL A 43 2.79 -4.05 -9.02
C VAL A 43 3.62 -3.20 -9.97
N GLY A 44 2.98 -2.22 -10.59
CA GLY A 44 3.62 -1.18 -11.40
C GLY A 44 3.55 0.19 -10.71
N ASN A 45 4.18 1.18 -11.33
CA ASN A 45 4.09 2.58 -10.91
C ASN A 45 3.79 3.46 -12.12
N ASP A 46 2.88 4.42 -11.94
CA ASP A 46 2.51 5.39 -12.97
C ASP A 46 2.31 6.76 -12.30
N LEU A 47 3.08 7.77 -12.75
CA LEU A 47 2.98 9.13 -12.21
C LEU A 47 1.84 9.93 -12.86
N GLU A 48 1.31 9.48 -13.99
CA GLU A 48 0.11 10.08 -14.60
C GLU A 48 -1.17 9.61 -13.88
N GLN A 49 -1.08 8.50 -13.15
CA GLN A 49 -2.13 7.99 -12.30
C GLN A 49 -2.27 8.87 -11.04
N VAL A 50 -3.45 9.45 -10.86
CA VAL A 50 -3.74 10.43 -9.79
C VAL A 50 -3.71 9.80 -8.39
N TYR A 51 -4.03 8.50 -8.28
CA TYR A 51 -4.12 7.75 -7.02
C TYR A 51 -3.70 6.29 -7.24
N PRO A 52 -3.14 5.61 -6.22
CA PRO A 52 -2.86 4.17 -6.32
C PRO A 52 -4.14 3.38 -6.57
N LEU A 53 -4.03 2.24 -7.24
CA LEU A 53 -5.20 1.49 -7.71
C LEU A 53 -4.95 -0.02 -7.78
N ALA A 54 -5.74 -0.76 -7.02
CA ALA A 54 -6.01 -2.17 -7.24
C ALA A 54 -7.01 -2.34 -8.40
N HIS A 55 -6.57 -3.02 -9.46
CA HIS A 55 -7.42 -3.23 -10.63
C HIS A 55 -8.40 -4.36 -10.36
N TYR A 56 -9.67 -4.13 -10.73
CA TYR A 56 -10.71 -5.15 -10.60
C TYR A 56 -10.49 -6.40 -11.45
N GLU A 57 -9.62 -6.34 -12.46
CA GLU A 57 -9.39 -7.44 -13.41
C GLU A 57 -7.99 -8.00 -13.28
N LYS A 58 -7.93 -9.34 -13.20
CA LYS A 58 -6.66 -10.06 -13.28
C LYS A 58 -6.14 -10.05 -14.71
N LYS A 59 -4.83 -9.82 -14.90
CA LYS A 59 -4.16 -9.98 -16.20
C LYS A 59 -3.29 -11.22 -16.17
N GLY A 60 -3.51 -12.13 -17.11
CA GLY A 60 -2.79 -13.42 -17.15
C GLY A 60 -2.98 -14.25 -15.88
N GLY A 61 -4.11 -14.10 -15.18
CA GLY A 61 -4.39 -14.78 -13.91
C GLY A 61 -3.85 -14.07 -12.67
N ASN A 62 -3.15 -12.93 -12.80
CA ASN A 62 -2.53 -12.22 -11.68
C ASN A 62 -3.28 -10.93 -11.35
N TRP A 63 -3.38 -10.61 -10.07
CA TRP A 63 -3.84 -9.29 -9.63
C TRP A 63 -2.91 -8.20 -10.12
N GLN A 64 -3.46 -7.01 -10.38
CA GLN A 64 -2.69 -5.86 -10.83
C GLN A 64 -2.90 -4.72 -9.83
N ILE A 65 -1.81 -4.09 -9.44
CA ILE A 65 -1.79 -2.86 -8.66
C ILE A 65 -0.95 -1.84 -9.41
N THR A 66 -1.44 -0.61 -9.55
CA THR A 66 -0.64 0.54 -9.98
C THR A 66 -0.47 1.47 -8.79
N LEU A 67 0.77 1.79 -8.43
CA LEU A 67 1.06 2.81 -7.43
C LEU A 67 1.30 4.17 -8.08
N SER A 68 1.24 5.23 -7.26
CA SER A 68 1.58 6.60 -7.64
C SER A 68 2.65 7.13 -6.68
N CYS A 69 3.85 6.55 -6.82
CA CYS A 69 5.03 6.86 -6.00
C CYS A 69 6.03 7.69 -6.82
N ALA A 70 6.46 8.83 -6.29
CA ALA A 70 7.45 9.67 -6.98
C ALA A 70 8.81 8.95 -7.20
N SER A 71 9.15 8.00 -6.34
CA SER A 71 10.34 7.15 -6.45
C SER A 71 10.14 5.82 -5.74
N GLY A 72 10.76 4.75 -6.26
CA GLY A 72 10.85 3.43 -5.62
C GLY A 72 11.68 3.41 -4.32
N THR A 73 12.39 4.50 -4.01
CA THR A 73 13.07 4.71 -2.72
C THR A 73 12.26 5.56 -1.73
N HIS A 74 11.08 6.05 -2.09
CA HIS A 74 10.14 6.64 -1.13
C HIS A 74 9.43 5.52 -0.36
N TRP A 75 10.22 4.74 0.40
CA TRP A 75 9.80 3.45 0.95
C TRP A 75 8.59 3.56 1.88
N ALA A 76 8.45 4.62 2.67
CA ALA A 76 7.27 4.80 3.53
C ALA A 76 5.99 5.02 2.71
N GLN A 77 6.03 5.91 1.70
CA GLN A 77 4.91 6.14 0.77
C GLN A 77 4.57 4.87 0.00
N PHE A 78 5.59 4.19 -0.53
CA PHE A 78 5.44 2.93 -1.25
C PHE A 78 4.74 1.87 -0.42
N ALA A 79 5.23 1.63 0.80
CA ALA A 79 4.67 0.61 1.68
C ALA A 79 3.22 0.93 2.05
N TYR A 80 2.92 2.22 2.26
CA TYR A 80 1.58 2.68 2.63
C TYR A 80 0.59 2.45 1.49
N GLN A 81 0.90 2.94 0.29
CA GLN A 81 0.06 2.74 -0.88
C GLN A 81 -0.11 1.25 -1.19
N LEU A 82 0.98 0.48 -1.15
CA LEU A 82 0.90 -0.95 -1.44
C LEU A 82 0.03 -1.70 -0.43
N ALA A 83 0.19 -1.43 0.87
CA ALA A 83 -0.62 -2.09 1.89
C ALA A 83 -2.12 -1.74 1.75
N HIS A 84 -2.44 -0.50 1.36
CA HIS A 84 -3.81 -0.07 1.06
C HIS A 84 -4.40 -0.89 -0.10
N GLU A 85 -3.70 -0.94 -1.23
CA GLU A 85 -4.19 -1.66 -2.42
C GLU A 85 -4.25 -3.18 -2.23
N VAL A 86 -3.34 -3.75 -1.43
CA VAL A 86 -3.40 -5.17 -1.04
C VAL A 86 -4.67 -5.44 -0.22
N CYS A 87 -5.07 -4.51 0.66
CA CYS A 87 -6.29 -4.66 1.45
C CYS A 87 -7.54 -4.77 0.57
N HIS A 88 -7.64 -3.98 -0.51
CA HIS A 88 -8.73 -4.11 -1.49
C HIS A 88 -8.79 -5.50 -2.12
N LEU A 89 -7.64 -6.13 -2.40
CA LEU A 89 -7.61 -7.50 -2.92
C LEU A 89 -8.21 -8.49 -1.92
N TYR A 90 -7.87 -8.37 -0.63
CA TYR A 90 -8.43 -9.21 0.44
C TYR A 90 -9.92 -8.93 0.70
N CYS A 91 -10.40 -7.71 0.45
CA CYS A 91 -11.82 -7.35 0.57
C CYS A 91 -12.68 -7.88 -0.59
N ASN A 92 -12.10 -8.61 -1.56
CA ASN A 92 -12.78 -9.04 -2.79
C ASN A 92 -13.40 -7.85 -3.56
N HIS A 93 -12.73 -6.69 -3.58
CA HIS A 93 -13.22 -5.45 -4.22
C HIS A 93 -13.73 -5.69 -5.67
N ALA A 94 -13.08 -6.59 -6.41
CA ALA A 94 -13.47 -7.02 -7.76
C ALA A 94 -14.86 -7.66 -7.87
N GLN A 95 -15.31 -8.36 -6.83
CA GLN A 95 -16.63 -9.02 -6.79
C GLN A 95 -17.71 -8.10 -6.23
N CYS A 96 -17.31 -7.06 -5.48
CA CYS A 96 -18.19 -6.11 -4.81
C CYS A 96 -18.33 -4.77 -5.54
N ARG A 97 -18.13 -4.73 -6.88
CA ARG A 97 -18.17 -3.47 -7.66
C ARG A 97 -19.44 -2.67 -7.37
N GLY A 98 -19.28 -1.41 -7.00
CA GLY A 98 -20.40 -0.47 -6.78
C GLY A 98 -21.18 -0.71 -5.48
N HIS A 99 -20.62 -1.41 -4.49
CA HIS A 99 -21.23 -1.53 -3.17
C HIS A 99 -21.40 -0.15 -2.49
N LYS A 100 -22.46 -0.03 -1.67
CA LYS A 100 -22.85 1.24 -1.02
C LYS A 100 -21.94 1.63 0.17
N HIS A 101 -21.06 0.74 0.58
CA HIS A 101 -20.23 0.88 1.78
C HIS A 101 -18.76 1.07 1.43
N LYS A 102 -18.44 1.70 0.29
CA LYS A 102 -17.06 2.04 -0.11
C LYS A 102 -16.27 2.71 1.00
N TRP A 103 -16.89 3.66 1.69
CA TRP A 103 -16.26 4.35 2.81
C TRP A 103 -15.76 3.41 3.91
N LEU A 104 -16.45 2.29 4.15
CA LEU A 104 -16.04 1.31 5.16
C LEU A 104 -14.84 0.50 4.68
N GLU A 105 -14.83 0.14 3.40
CA GLU A 105 -13.69 -0.53 2.77
C GLU A 105 -12.46 0.38 2.78
N GLU A 106 -12.57 1.64 2.36
CA GLU A 106 -11.46 2.59 2.42
C GLU A 106 -10.96 2.82 3.84
N SER A 107 -11.88 2.98 4.80
CA SER A 107 -11.51 3.13 6.21
C SER A 107 -10.75 1.90 6.74
N PHE A 108 -11.10 0.71 6.25
CA PHE A 108 -10.41 -0.52 6.60
C PHE A 108 -9.04 -0.61 5.91
N CYS A 109 -8.94 -0.23 4.64
CA CYS A 109 -7.67 -0.18 3.89
C CYS A 109 -6.67 0.80 4.52
N GLU A 110 -7.13 1.98 4.93
CA GLU A 110 -6.34 2.95 5.70
C GLU A 110 -5.85 2.40 7.04
N CYS A 111 -6.75 1.75 7.78
CA CYS A 111 -6.39 1.17 9.06
C CYS A 111 -5.35 0.05 8.89
N ALA A 112 -5.53 -0.80 7.89
CA ALA A 112 -4.62 -1.88 7.56
C ALA A 112 -3.25 -1.35 7.13
N SER A 113 -3.19 -0.33 6.28
CA SER A 113 -1.92 0.26 5.82
C SER A 113 -1.11 0.84 6.99
N ILE A 114 -1.77 1.54 7.92
CA ILE A 114 -1.14 2.05 9.15
C ILE A 114 -0.61 0.89 10.02
N ALA A 115 -1.38 -0.17 10.22
CA ALA A 115 -0.98 -1.31 11.03
C ALA A 115 0.23 -2.04 10.42
N VAL A 116 0.26 -2.19 9.09
CA VAL A 116 1.38 -2.79 8.36
C VAL A 116 2.63 -1.92 8.50
N LEU A 117 2.50 -0.60 8.34
CA LEU A 117 3.61 0.33 8.49
C LEU A 117 4.21 0.32 9.91
N ASP A 118 3.36 0.24 10.94
CA ASP A 118 3.81 0.16 12.33
C ASP A 118 4.70 -1.08 12.53
N LYS A 119 4.21 -2.24 12.08
CA LYS A 119 4.96 -3.50 12.15
C LYS A 119 6.24 -3.46 11.32
N LEU A 120 6.16 -2.88 10.12
CA LEU A 120 7.28 -2.70 9.21
C LEU A 120 8.39 -1.84 9.83
N GLY A 121 8.03 -0.68 10.41
CA GLY A 121 8.97 0.23 11.05
C GLY A 121 9.67 -0.40 12.25
N VAL A 122 8.92 -1.10 13.11
CA VAL A 122 9.47 -1.81 14.28
C VAL A 122 10.42 -2.94 13.89
N ALA A 123 10.08 -3.70 12.85
CA ALA A 123 10.87 -4.85 12.39
C ALA A 123 11.98 -4.46 11.38
N TRP A 124 12.10 -3.18 11.02
CA TRP A 124 12.94 -2.73 9.92
C TRP A 124 14.41 -3.15 10.06
N ALA A 125 15.01 -2.85 11.21
CA ALA A 125 16.43 -3.05 11.47
C ALA A 125 16.86 -4.53 11.43
N THR A 126 15.93 -5.47 11.66
CA THR A 126 16.18 -6.92 11.60
C THR A 126 15.69 -7.55 10.30
N SER A 127 15.02 -6.78 9.43
CA SER A 127 14.51 -7.24 8.15
C SER A 127 15.58 -7.25 7.06
N LYS A 128 15.22 -7.79 5.88
CA LYS A 128 16.04 -7.70 4.67
C LYS A 128 16.25 -6.26 4.20
N MET A 129 15.41 -5.29 4.59
CA MET A 129 15.56 -3.88 4.22
C MET A 129 16.76 -3.22 4.89
N SER A 130 17.20 -3.74 6.04
CA SER A 130 18.39 -3.23 6.76
C SER A 130 19.66 -3.22 5.90
N LYS A 131 19.75 -4.09 4.88
CA LYS A 131 20.87 -4.13 3.94
C LYS A 131 20.98 -2.88 3.06
N PHE A 132 19.87 -2.17 2.84
CA PHE A 132 19.84 -0.95 2.03
C PHE A 132 19.97 0.30 2.89
N ASN A 133 19.26 0.33 4.03
CA ASN A 133 19.38 1.38 5.03
C ASN A 133 18.89 0.84 6.38
N PRO A 134 19.77 0.58 7.36
CA PRO A 134 19.36 0.01 8.65
C PRO A 134 18.52 0.95 9.53
N ASP A 135 18.64 2.27 9.33
CA ASP A 135 18.06 3.29 10.23
C ASP A 135 16.73 3.87 9.72
N TYR A 136 16.27 3.45 8.53
CA TYR A 136 15.06 4.00 7.91
C TYR A 136 13.75 3.63 8.62
N GLY A 137 13.77 2.65 9.52
CA GLY A 137 12.59 2.24 10.29
C GLY A 137 11.91 3.40 11.01
N GLN A 138 12.69 4.36 11.54
CA GLN A 138 12.11 5.55 12.17
C GLN A 138 11.36 6.44 11.17
N SER A 139 11.86 6.61 9.95
CA SER A 139 11.17 7.36 8.91
C SER A 139 9.83 6.74 8.51
N VAL A 140 9.70 5.41 8.59
CA VAL A 140 8.41 4.72 8.40
C VAL A 140 7.44 5.08 9.53
N LEU A 141 7.90 5.08 10.78
CA LEU A 141 7.08 5.43 11.95
C LEU A 141 6.67 6.91 11.97
N ASP A 142 7.58 7.79 11.55
CA ASP A 142 7.30 9.22 11.42
C ASP A 142 6.23 9.47 10.35
N TYR A 143 6.31 8.75 9.21
CA TYR A 143 5.30 8.82 8.16
C TYR A 143 3.89 8.45 8.65
N ILE A 144 3.77 7.45 9.54
CA ILE A 144 2.48 7.11 10.17
C ILE A 144 1.92 8.30 10.98
N THR A 145 2.79 9.02 11.69
CA THR A 145 2.40 10.19 12.48
C THR A 145 1.87 11.29 11.56
N ASP A 146 2.54 11.52 10.44
CA ASP A 146 2.11 12.48 9.42
C ASP A 146 0.77 12.10 8.79
N VAL A 147 0.58 10.83 8.42
CA VAL A 147 -0.70 10.32 7.88
C VAL A 147 -1.82 10.52 8.88
N LYS A 148 -1.66 10.04 10.13
CA LYS A 148 -2.67 10.19 11.19
C LYS A 148 -3.00 11.65 11.48
N GLY A 149 -1.97 12.50 11.58
CA GLY A 149 -2.13 13.93 11.78
C GLY A 149 -2.91 14.58 10.64
N SER A 150 -2.60 14.22 9.39
CA SER A 150 -3.25 14.78 8.21
C SER A 150 -4.70 14.35 8.03
N VAL A 151 -5.06 13.11 8.38
CA VAL A 151 -6.43 12.57 8.25
C VAL A 151 -7.32 13.14 9.36
N ILE A 152 -6.88 13.05 10.62
CA ILE A 152 -7.70 13.45 11.77
C ILE A 152 -7.92 14.96 11.81
N GLN A 153 -6.92 15.76 11.43
CA GLN A 153 -7.05 17.23 11.44
C GLN A 153 -7.94 17.77 10.32
N LYS A 154 -8.27 16.96 9.31
CA LYS A 154 -9.03 17.43 8.15
C LYS A 154 -10.52 17.10 8.21
N ILE A 155 -10.96 16.19 9.09
CA ILE A 155 -12.35 15.73 9.14
C ILE A 155 -13.06 16.32 10.36
N ASP A 156 -13.62 17.51 10.21
CA ASP A 156 -14.41 18.17 11.25
C ASP A 156 -15.91 18.05 10.99
N ASN A 157 -16.31 17.86 9.72
CA ASN A 157 -17.70 17.79 9.31
C ASN A 157 -17.94 16.80 8.16
N HIS A 158 -19.21 16.66 7.73
CA HIS A 158 -19.60 15.69 6.70
C HIS A 158 -19.03 15.99 5.30
N GLU A 159 -18.80 17.25 4.95
CA GLU A 159 -18.22 17.66 3.66
C GLU A 159 -16.76 17.23 3.60
N ASP A 160 -16.02 17.43 4.69
CA ASP A 160 -14.63 17.01 4.83
C ASP A 160 -14.49 15.50 4.65
N PHE A 161 -15.39 14.72 5.26
CA PHE A 161 -15.42 13.28 5.10
C PHE A 161 -15.69 12.88 3.64
N ILE A 162 -16.60 13.57 2.96
CA ILE A 162 -16.86 13.31 1.53
C ILE A 162 -15.64 13.65 0.68
N GLN A 163 -14.94 14.76 0.97
CA GLN A 163 -13.71 15.12 0.27
C GLN A 163 -12.60 14.08 0.49
N TRP A 164 -12.40 13.65 1.74
CA TRP A 164 -11.49 12.56 2.06
C TRP A 164 -11.87 11.29 1.30
N LEU A 165 -13.15 10.91 1.31
CA LEU A 165 -13.62 9.73 0.60
C LEU A 165 -13.33 9.84 -0.91
N LEU A 166 -13.68 10.96 -1.54
CA LEU A 166 -13.44 11.18 -2.97
C LEU A 166 -11.96 11.15 -3.37
N ALA A 167 -11.07 11.53 -2.45
CA ALA A 167 -9.63 11.49 -2.68
C ALA A 167 -9.03 10.08 -2.54
N ASN A 168 -9.77 9.13 -1.96
CA ASN A 168 -9.30 7.79 -1.63
C ASN A 168 -10.17 6.66 -2.25
N ILE A 169 -11.14 6.93 -3.15
CA ILE A 169 -11.98 5.92 -3.84
C ILE A 169 -11.76 5.80 -5.35
#